data_AF-A0A2I3G168-F1
#
_entry.id   AF-A0A2I3G168-F1
#
_cell.length_a   1.000
_cell.length_b   1.000
_cell.length_c   1.000
_cell.angle_alpha   90.00
_cell.angle_beta   90.00
_cell.angle_gamma   90.00
#
_symmetry.space_group_name_H-M   'P 1'
#
loop_
_entity.id
_entity.type
_entity.pdbx_description
1 polymer ?
#
loop_
_entity_poly.entity_id
_entity_poly.type
_entity_poly.pdbx_seq_one_letter_code
_entity_poly.pdbx_strand_id
1 'polypeptide(L)'
;MAEALSTRGPVPLMELELYFLIARYLSAGLCWRGAQVLVQELEQYQLLPQRVDWEGNEHNRSYEELVLSNEHVAPDHLLVTSLLTAGRQSLLRTAKGTLI
;
A
#
# COMPACT_ATOMS: atom_id res chain seq x y z
N MET A 1 -22.79 12.63 -2.51
CA MET A 1 -21.46 12.84 -1.89
C MET A 1 -20.45 11.88 -2.53
N ALA A 2 -20.23 11.95 -3.86
CA ALA A 2 -19.35 11.01 -4.59
C ALA A 2 -18.57 11.72 -5.70
N GLU A 3 -18.12 12.95 -5.44
CA GLU A 3 -17.61 13.87 -6.48
C GLU A 3 -16.14 14.26 -6.25
N ALA A 4 -15.31 13.32 -5.80
CA ALA A 4 -13.88 13.59 -5.53
C ALA A 4 -12.90 12.72 -6.33
N LEU A 5 -13.35 11.70 -7.06
CA LEU A 5 -12.45 10.80 -7.80
C LEU A 5 -12.35 11.10 -9.31
N SER A 6 -13.18 12.01 -9.85
CA SER A 6 -13.20 12.31 -11.29
C SER A 6 -12.03 13.20 -11.77
N THR A 7 -11.21 13.74 -10.86
CA THR A 7 -10.12 14.69 -11.21
C THR A 7 -8.71 14.10 -11.16
N ARG A 8 -8.55 12.83 -10.81
CA ARG A 8 -7.24 12.17 -10.76
C ARG A 8 -7.12 11.24 -11.96
N GLY A 9 -6.02 11.39 -12.71
CA GLY A 9 -5.68 10.46 -13.80
C GLY A 9 -5.57 9.02 -13.29
N PRO A 10 -5.27 8.04 -14.16
CA PRO A 10 -5.15 6.63 -13.76
C PRO A 10 -4.25 6.54 -12.53
N VAL A 11 -4.82 6.06 -11.43
CA VAL A 11 -4.11 5.95 -10.15
C VAL A 11 -2.91 5.05 -10.41
N PRO A 12 -1.67 5.53 -10.21
CA PRO A 12 -0.50 4.72 -10.49
C PRO A 12 -0.56 3.45 -9.64
N LEU A 13 -0.15 2.31 -10.21
CA LEU A 13 -0.17 1.01 -9.53
C LEU A 13 0.49 1.06 -8.13
N MET A 14 1.52 1.89 -7.99
CA MET A 14 2.22 2.16 -6.73
C MET A 14 1.30 2.72 -5.61
N GLU A 15 0.35 3.58 -5.95
CA GLU A 15 -0.61 4.12 -4.98
C GLU A 15 -1.61 3.05 -4.54
N LEU A 16 -2.07 2.19 -5.46
CA LEU A 16 -2.98 1.08 -5.14
C LEU A 16 -2.30 0.05 -4.22
N GLU A 17 -1.05 -0.29 -4.50
CA GLU A 17 -0.22 -1.15 -3.64
C GLU A 17 -0.06 -0.54 -2.23
N LEU A 18 0.15 0.77 -2.14
CA LEU A 18 0.27 1.46 -0.86
C LEU A 18 -1.03 1.40 -0.06
N TYR A 19 -2.19 1.65 -0.68
CA TYR A 19 -3.47 1.53 0.01
C TYR A 19 -3.73 0.11 0.52
N PHE A 20 -3.41 -0.91 -0.27
CA PHE A 20 -3.49 -2.31 0.17
C PHE A 20 -2.61 -2.58 1.39
N LEU A 21 -1.36 -2.11 1.38
CA LEU A 21 -0.43 -2.28 2.51
C LEU A 21 -0.92 -1.55 3.77
N ILE A 22 -1.48 -0.35 3.63
CA ILE A 22 -2.05 0.42 4.74
C ILE A 22 -3.24 -0.33 5.34
N ALA A 23 -4.18 -0.79 4.50
CA ALA A 23 -5.33 -1.58 4.96
C ALA A 23 -4.85 -2.81 5.75
N ARG A 24 -3.83 -3.52 5.25
CA ARG A 24 -3.29 -4.71 5.90
C ARG A 24 -2.58 -4.42 7.22
N TYR A 25 -1.85 -3.31 7.30
CA TYR A 25 -1.25 -2.85 8.54
C TYR A 25 -2.31 -2.48 9.58
N LEU A 26 -3.35 -1.75 9.18
CA LEU A 26 -4.44 -1.35 10.08
C LEU A 26 -5.28 -2.54 10.55
N SER A 27 -5.49 -3.55 9.70
CA SER A 27 -6.17 -4.79 10.06
C SER A 27 -5.43 -5.59 11.12
N ALA A 28 -4.09 -5.56 11.11
CA ALA A 28 -3.26 -6.23 12.13
C ALA A 28 -3.15 -5.41 13.44
N GLY A 29 -3.50 -4.13 13.42
CA GLY A 29 -3.41 -3.22 14.56
C GLY A 29 -4.72 -2.97 15.31
N LEU A 30 -4.69 -2.03 16.25
CA LEU A 30 -5.87 -1.61 17.03
C LEU A 30 -6.94 -0.89 16.17
N CYS A 31 -6.56 -0.43 14.97
CA CYS A 31 -7.38 0.35 14.05
C CYS A 31 -8.11 -0.50 12.98
N TRP A 32 -8.46 -1.74 13.31
CA TRP A 32 -9.12 -2.68 12.39
C TRP A 32 -10.44 -2.15 11.81
N ARG A 33 -11.19 -1.35 12.58
CA ARG A 33 -12.42 -0.69 12.09
C ARG A 33 -12.15 0.27 10.93
N GLY A 34 -11.06 1.02 11.00
CA GLY A 34 -10.63 1.90 9.91
C GLY A 34 -10.17 1.11 8.70
N ALA A 35 -9.51 -0.03 8.92
CA ALA A 35 -9.14 -0.94 7.84
C ALA A 35 -10.37 -1.48 7.10
N GLN A 36 -11.42 -1.85 7.81
CA GLN A 36 -12.65 -2.37 7.21
C GLN A 36 -13.33 -1.35 6.28
N VAL A 37 -13.42 -0.09 6.71
CA VAL A 37 -13.95 0.99 5.87
C VAL A 37 -13.06 1.21 4.64
N LEU A 38 -11.74 1.22 4.82
CA LEU A 38 -10.80 1.35 3.70
C LEU A 38 -10.96 0.22 2.67
N VAL A 39 -11.10 -1.02 3.11
CA VAL A 39 -11.33 -2.17 2.21
C VAL A 39 -12.62 -2.00 1.42
N GLN A 40 -13.71 -1.57 2.08
CA GLN A 40 -14.99 -1.32 1.40
C GLN A 40 -14.87 -0.23 0.33
N GLU A 41 -14.19 0.88 0.64
CA GLU A 41 -13.95 1.95 -0.33
C GLU A 41 -13.08 1.46 -1.51
N LEU A 42 -12.03 0.65 -1.23
CA LEU A 42 -11.17 0.10 -2.27
C LEU A 42 -11.91 -0.84 -3.22
N GLU A 43 -12.81 -1.68 -2.69
CA GLU A 43 -13.64 -2.56 -3.51
C GLU A 43 -14.71 -1.78 -4.29
N GLN A 44 -15.35 -0.79 -3.67
CA GLN A 44 -16.35 0.05 -4.32
C GLN A 44 -15.78 0.82 -5.51
N TYR A 45 -14.56 1.33 -5.39
CA TYR A 45 -13.89 2.08 -6.46
C TYR A 45 -13.00 1.20 -7.34
N GLN A 46 -12.97 -0.12 -7.13
CA GLN A 46 -12.08 -1.07 -7.83
C GLN A 46 -10.62 -0.61 -7.86
N LEU A 47 -10.14 -0.06 -6.74
CA LEU A 47 -8.77 0.43 -6.56
C LEU A 47 -7.82 -0.69 -6.09
N LEU A 48 -8.24 -1.94 -6.16
CA LEU A 48 -7.37 -3.07 -5.85
C LEU A 48 -6.50 -3.39 -7.08
N PRO A 49 -5.21 -3.72 -6.88
CA PRO A 49 -4.35 -4.13 -7.97
C PRO A 49 -4.94 -5.36 -8.66
N GLN A 50 -5.36 -5.18 -9.91
CA GLN A 50 -5.86 -6.26 -10.75
C GLN A 50 -4.70 -7.12 -11.22
N ARG A 51 -4.97 -8.40 -11.50
CA ARG A 51 -3.94 -9.24 -12.15
C ARG A 51 -4.07 -9.21 -13.64
N VAL A 52 -2.92 -9.18 -14.28
CA VAL A 52 -2.79 -9.29 -15.72
C VAL A 52 -2.42 -10.74 -16.03
N ASP A 53 -3.24 -11.39 -16.85
CA ASP A 53 -2.94 -12.71 -17.37
C ASP A 53 -1.80 -12.66 -18.40
N TRP A 54 -1.26 -13.82 -18.79
CA TRP A 54 -0.23 -13.92 -19.82
C TRP A 54 -0.70 -13.42 -21.19
N GLU A 55 -2.02 -13.35 -21.41
CA GLU A 55 -2.67 -12.75 -22.59
C GLU A 55 -2.90 -11.24 -22.46
N GLY A 56 -2.56 -10.63 -21.31
CA GLY A 56 -2.73 -9.20 -21.08
C GLY A 56 -4.10 -8.78 -20.56
N ASN A 57 -4.99 -9.74 -20.24
CA ASN A 57 -6.32 -9.46 -19.71
C ASN A 57 -6.26 -9.12 -18.22
N GLU A 58 -6.97 -8.07 -17.81
CA GLU A 58 -7.07 -7.68 -16.39
C GLU A 58 -8.21 -8.44 -15.70
N HIS A 59 -7.90 -9.02 -14.54
CA HIS A 59 -8.83 -9.76 -13.71
C HIS A 59 -8.97 -9.09 -12.35
N ASN A 60 -10.22 -8.73 -12.03
CA ASN A 60 -10.60 -8.22 -10.71
C ASN A 60 -10.36 -9.29 -9.64
N ARG A 61 -9.95 -8.82 -8.46
CA ARG A 61 -9.69 -9.66 -7.29
C ARG A 61 -10.32 -9.04 -6.06
N SER A 62 -10.78 -9.89 -5.15
CA SER A 62 -11.21 -9.44 -3.84
C SER A 62 -10.01 -9.10 -2.96
N TYR A 63 -10.25 -8.27 -1.94
CA TYR A 63 -9.20 -7.95 -0.97
C TYR A 63 -8.67 -9.20 -0.27
N GLU A 64 -9.55 -10.15 0.04
CA GLU A 64 -9.21 -11.41 0.72
C GLU A 64 -8.27 -12.28 -0.12
N GLU A 65 -8.50 -12.40 -1.43
CA GLU A 65 -7.59 -13.12 -2.34
C GLU A 65 -6.22 -12.44 -2.44
N LEU A 66 -6.19 -11.11 -2.42
CA LEU A 66 -4.94 -10.35 -2.38
C LEU A 66 -4.18 -10.58 -1.08
N VAL A 67 -4.86 -10.64 0.06
CA VAL A 67 -4.24 -10.95 1.36
C VAL A 67 -3.68 -12.36 1.37
N LEU A 68 -4.43 -13.36 0.88
CA LEU A 68 -3.98 -14.76 0.81
C LEU A 68 -2.78 -14.91 -0.13
N SER A 69 -2.82 -14.28 -1.31
CA SER A 69 -1.70 -14.34 -2.25
C SER A 69 -0.46 -13.57 -1.78
N ASN A 70 -0.64 -12.57 -0.92
CA ASN A 70 0.43 -11.78 -0.30
C ASN A 70 0.67 -12.13 1.16
N GLU A 71 0.41 -13.39 1.58
CA GLU A 71 0.64 -13.84 2.96
C GLU A 71 2.08 -13.60 3.42
N HIS A 72 3.05 -13.76 2.50
CA HIS A 72 4.49 -13.58 2.74
C HIS A 72 4.89 -12.15 3.13
N VAL A 73 4.08 -11.16 2.79
CA VAL A 73 4.35 -9.79 3.23
C VAL A 73 3.91 -9.76 4.69
N ALA A 74 4.77 -9.45 5.65
CA ALA A 74 4.31 -9.19 7.02
C ALA A 74 3.58 -7.82 7.08
N PRO A 75 2.55 -7.65 7.94
CA PRO A 75 1.92 -6.34 8.15
C PRO A 75 2.92 -5.28 8.62
N ASP A 76 4.02 -5.67 9.27
CA ASP A 76 5.09 -4.79 9.74
C ASP A 76 6.03 -4.25 8.64
N HIS A 77 5.87 -4.66 7.37
CA HIS A 77 6.78 -4.21 6.30
C HIS A 77 6.87 -2.68 6.17
N LEU A 78 5.78 -1.95 6.44
CA LEU A 78 5.78 -0.48 6.45
C LEU A 78 6.62 0.09 7.60
N LEU A 79 6.57 -0.52 8.79
CA LEU A 79 7.39 -0.12 9.93
C LEU A 79 8.87 -0.39 9.65
N VAL A 80 9.20 -1.59 9.17
CA VAL A 80 10.57 -2.00 8.85
C VAL A 80 11.21 -1.08 7.81
N THR A 81 10.48 -0.76 6.74
CA THR A 81 11.00 0.15 5.69
C THR A 81 11.20 1.57 6.21
N SER A 82 10.30 2.09 7.05
CA SER A 82 10.46 3.42 7.65
C SER A 82 11.67 3.49 8.59
N LEU A 83 11.90 2.45 9.40
CA LEU A 83 13.04 2.35 10.32
C LEU A 83 14.36 2.24 9.56
N LEU A 84 14.42 1.40 8.52
CA LEU A 84 15.60 1.27 7.67
C LEU A 84 15.92 2.58 6.93
N THR A 85 14.91 3.30 6.46
CA THR A 85 15.10 4.59 5.77
C THR A 85 15.52 5.69 6.75
N ALA A 86 14.92 5.75 7.94
CA ALA A 86 15.31 6.67 9.00
C ALA A 86 16.76 6.41 9.47
N GLY A 87 17.14 5.14 9.63
CA GLY A 87 18.51 4.74 9.96
C GLY A 87 19.52 5.11 8.87
N ARG A 88 19.17 4.92 7.59
CA ARG A 88 20.01 5.32 6.43
C ARG A 88 20.24 6.83 6.36
N GLN A 89 19.23 7.66 6.63
CA GLN A 89 19.37 9.12 6.65
C GLN A 89 20.33 9.61 7.75
N SER A 90 20.39 8.92 8.89
CA SER A 90 21.33 9.23 9.98
C SER A 90 22.79 9.04 9.54
N LEU A 91 23.09 7.96 8.82
CA LEU A 91 24.44 7.66 8.31
C LEU A 91 24.88 8.62 7.18
N LEU A 92 23.94 9.15 6.39
CA LEU A 92 24.26 10.12 5.34
C LEU A 92 24.53 11.53 5.88
N ARG A 93 24.05 11.85 7.10
CA ARG A 93 24.32 13.14 7.75
C ARG A 93 25.73 13.23 8.31
N THR A 94 26.31 12.13 8.80
CA THR A 94 27.67 12.12 9.35
C THR A 94 28.76 12.15 8.27
N ALA A 95 28.47 11.68 7.06
CA ALA A 95 29.44 11.71 5.95
C ALA A 95 29.60 13.10 5.28
N LYS A 96 28.61 14.00 5.41
CA LYS A 96 28.68 15.37 4.88
C LYS A 96 29.27 16.40 5.85
N GLY A 97 29.54 16.01 7.10
CA GLY A 97 30.04 16.90 8.15
C GLY A 97 31.56 16.89 8.38
N THR A 98 32.34 16.13 7.59
CA THR A 98 33.80 15.96 7.77
C THR A 98 34.62 16.53 6.61
N LEU A 99 34.02 17.38 5.78
CA LEU A 99 34.73 18.16 4.76
C LEU A 99 34.43 19.63 4.99
N ILE A 100 35.08 20.22 5.99
CA ILE A 100 35.60 21.61 6.09
C ILE A 100 36.64 21.59 7.21
#